data_AF-A0ABD4WUL2-F1
#
_entry.id   AF-A0ABD4WUL2-F1
#
_cell.length_a   1.000
_cell.length_b   1.000
_cell.length_c   1.000
_cell.angle_alpha   90.00
_cell.angle_beta   90.00
_cell.angle_gamma   90.00
#
_symmetry.space_group_name_H-M   'P 1'
#
loop_
_entity.id
_entity.type
_entity.pdbx_description
1 polymer ?
#
loop_
_entity_poly.entity_id
_entity_poly.type
_entity_poly.pdbx_seq_one_letter_code
_entity_poly.pdbx_strand_id
1 'polypeptide(L)' 'MNKLIIPAILVIFSLYILLQFALDQNIFRNPLNYFILITLFFLLIKFIKEAKKN' A
#
# COMPACT_ATOMS: atom_id res chain seq x y z
N MET A 1 -14.69 -7.71 -9.24
CA MET A 1 -13.58 -7.95 -8.29
C MET A 1 -14.16 -8.06 -6.90
N ASN A 2 -13.71 -9.04 -6.11
CA ASN A 2 -14.18 -9.20 -4.73
C ASN A 2 -13.96 -7.89 -3.95
N LYS A 3 -14.97 -7.38 -3.22
CA LYS A 3 -14.93 -6.06 -2.53
C LYS A 3 -13.74 -5.93 -1.56
N LEU A 4 -13.16 -7.06 -1.15
CA LEU A 4 -12.07 -7.15 -0.17
C LEU A 4 -10.67 -7.11 -0.79
N ILE A 5 -10.51 -7.16 -2.11
CA ILE A 5 -9.18 -7.20 -2.74
C ILE A 5 -8.39 -5.91 -2.49
N ILE A 6 -9.02 -4.76 -2.67
CA ILE A 6 -8.38 -3.45 -2.47
C ILE A 6 -7.89 -3.28 -1.02
N PRO A 7 -8.73 -3.50 0.02
CA PRO A 7 -8.24 -3.39 1.40
C PRO A 7 -7.19 -4.44 1.76
N ALA A 8 -7.28 -5.67 1.22
CA ALA A 8 -6.23 -6.68 1.45
C ALA A 8 -4.87 -6.24 0.89
N ILE A 9 -4.84 -5.67 -0.31
CA ILE A 9 -3.60 -5.15 -0.93
C ILE A 9 -3.02 -4.00 -0.10
N LEU A 10 -3.87 -3.09 0.42
CA LEU A 10 -3.43 -2.00 1.31
C LEU A 10 -2.72 -2.54 2.57
N VAL A 11 -3.29 -3.58 3.21
CA VAL A 11 -2.72 -4.19 4.41
C VAL A 11 -1.38 -4.86 4.11
N ILE A 12 -1.29 -5.64 3.04
CA ILE A 12 -0.05 -6.35 2.64
C ILE A 12 1.09 -5.36 2.39
N PHE A 13 0.85 -4.28 1.65
CA PHE A 13 1.89 -3.28 1.38
C PHE A 13 2.28 -2.48 2.63
N SER A 14 1.34 -2.23 3.54
CA SER A 14 1.64 -1.59 4.82
C SER A 14 2.54 -2.48 5.70
N LEU A 15 2.25 -3.79 5.76
CA LEU A 15 3.07 -4.78 6.46
C LEU A 15 4.47 -4.90 5.85
N TYR A 16 4.59 -4.80 4.53
CA TYR A 16 5.88 -4.81 3.85
C TYR A 16 6.77 -3.63 4.25
N ILE A 17 6.22 -2.41 4.33
CA ILE A 17 6.97 -1.22 4.77
C ILE A 17 7.38 -1.34 6.25
N LEU A 18 6.49 -1.86 7.09
CA LEU A 18 6.80 -2.14 8.50
C LEU A 18 7.93 -3.15 8.65
N LEU A 19 7.94 -4.20 7.83
CA LEU A 19 9.00 -5.20 7.81
C LEU A 19 10.35 -4.59 7.39
N GLN A 20 10.35 -3.71 6.39
CA GLN A 20 11.57 -2.98 5.97
C GLN A 20 12.11 -2.11 7.11
N PHE A 21 11.24 -1.42 7.85
CA PHE A 21 11.61 -0.69 9.06
C PHE A 21 12.20 -1.60 10.13
N ALA A 22 11.57 -2.75 10.40
CA ALA A 22 12.01 -3.69 11.43
C ALA A 22 13.37 -4.34 11.12
N LEU A 23 13.72 -4.47 9.84
CA LEU A 23 14.99 -5.02 9.38
C LEU A 23 16.09 -3.97 9.21
N ASP A 24 15.84 -2.73 9.64
CA ASP A 24 16.74 -1.56 9.47
C ASP A 24 17.22 -1.40 8.01
N GLN A 25 16.38 -1.83 7.06
CA GLN A 25 16.66 -1.68 5.65
C GLN A 25 16.46 -0.21 5.29
N ASN A 26 17.38 0.31 4.48
CA ASN A 26 17.38 1.73 4.14
C ASN A 26 16.24 2.03 3.15
N ILE A 27 15.07 2.40 3.69
CA ILE A 27 13.80 2.46 2.96
C ILE A 27 13.86 3.44 1.78
N PHE A 28 14.59 4.54 1.96
CA PHE A 28 14.79 5.60 0.96
C PHE A 28 15.80 5.26 -0.13
N ARG A 29 16.53 4.14 0.01
CA ARG A 29 17.47 3.68 -1.02
C ARG A 29 16.89 2.63 -1.94
N ASN A 30 15.74 2.05 -1.58
CA ASN A 30 15.15 0.98 -2.35
C ASN A 30 14.09 1.55 -3.33
N PRO A 31 14.34 1.56 -4.64
CA PRO A 31 13.39 2.08 -5.63
C PRO A 31 12.03 1.34 -5.62
N LEU A 32 12.00 0.07 -5.19
CA LEU A 32 10.74 -0.67 -5.00
C LEU A 32 9.85 -0.06 -3.93
N ASN A 33 10.43 0.48 -2.85
CA ASN A 33 9.65 1.10 -1.77
C ASN A 33 8.91 2.34 -2.27
N TYR A 34 9.54 3.14 -3.15
CA TYR A 34 8.88 4.29 -3.79
C TYR A 34 7.75 3.86 -4.71
N PHE A 35 7.95 2.81 -5.51
CA PHE A 35 6.90 2.27 -6.37
C PHE A 35 5.70 1.75 -5.56
N ILE A 36 5.97 1.07 -4.45
CA ILE A 36 4.95 0.59 -3.51
C ILE A 36 4.21 1.77 -2.89
N LEU A 37 4.89 2.83 -2.48
CA LEU A 37 4.27 4.04 -1.90
C LEU A 37 3.32 4.72 -2.90
N ILE A 38 3.74 4.86 -4.17
CA ILE A 38 2.91 5.42 -5.24
C ILE A 38 1.68 4.54 -5.48
N THR A 39 1.88 3.22 -5.51
CA THR A 39 0.80 2.25 -5.71
C THR A 39 -0.22 2.32 -4.56
N LEU A 40 0.26 2.38 -3.31
CA LEU A 40 -0.56 2.59 -2.11
C LEU A 40 -1.41 3.85 -2.22
N PHE A 41 -0.81 4.97 -2.63
CA PHE A 41 -1.51 6.24 -2.79
C PHE A 41 -2.68 6.15 -3.77
N PHE A 42 -2.46 5.59 -4.97
CA PHE A 42 -3.52 5.42 -5.97
C PHE A 42 -4.60 4.43 -5.51
N LEU A 43 -4.20 3.34 -4.84
CA LEU A 43 -5.15 2.36 -4.30
C LEU A 43 -6.05 2.98 -3.23
N LEU A 44 -5.48 3.85 -2.38
CA LEU A 44 -6.19 4.50 -1.29
C LEU A 44 -7.20 5.52 -1.83
N ILE A 45 -6.84 6.29 -2.86
CA ILE A 45 -7.79 7.16 -3.59
C ILE A 45 -8.94 6.33 -4.18
N LYS A 46 -8.62 5.20 -4.83
CA LYS A 46 -9.64 4.31 -5.41
C LYS A 46 -10.57 3.76 -4.34
N PHE A 47 -10.03 3.32 -3.21
CA PHE A 47 -10.79 2.82 -2.07
C PHE A 47 -11.74 3.88 -1.51
N ILE A 48 -11.27 5.10 -1.27
CA ILE A 48 -12.10 6.21 -0.80
C ILE A 48 -13.21 6.53 -1.81
N LYS A 49 -12.88 6.55 -3.11
CA LYS A 49 -13.87 6.81 -4.17
C LYS A 49 -14.95 5.74 -4.25
N GLU A 50 -14.61 4.47 -4.07
CA GLU A 50 -15.57 3.36 -4.00
C GLU A 50 -16.38 3.38 -2.69
N ALA A 51 -15.76 3.74 -1.58
CA ALA A 51 -16.43 3.89 -0.28
C ALA A 51 -17.46 5.03 -0.29
N LYS A 52 -17.19 6.13 -1.00
CA LYS A 52 -18.12 7.27 -1.15
C LYS A 52 -19.28 6.98 -2.12
N LYS A 53 -19.15 5.96 -2.98
CA LYS A 53 -20.14 5.62 -4.01
C LYS A 53 -21.17 4.58 -3.54
N ASN A 54 -20.92 3.89 -2.42
CA ASN A 54 -21.91 3.06 -1.71
C ASN A 54 -22.56 3.87 -0.59
#